data_AF-A0A3D0UYE5-F1
#
_entry.id   AF-A0A3D0UYE5-F1
#
_cell.length_a   1.000
_cell.length_b   1.000
_cell.length_c   1.000
_cell.angle_alpha   90.00
_cell.angle_beta   90.00
_cell.angle_gamma   90.00
#
_symmetry.space_group_name_H-M   'P 1'
#
loop_
_entity.id
_entity.type
_entity.pdbx_description
1 polymer ?
#
loop_
_entity_poly.entity_id
_entity_poly.type
_entity_poly.pdbx_seq_one_letter_code
_entity_poly.pdbx_strand_id
1 'polypeptide(L)'
;MLKKEGVEDFMVKGRIKSPYRVYEKLEKKYHTEDIGEVMDLLAFRVVTKSIADCYMILGIIHKYYTPLIKKIKDYIAVPKSNGYQSIHTTVLGMFSFPIEIQIRTYEMDEIAEYGVAAHFAYSENNQSTSVSETQSEWIKKLKEIVSTYKESDDKEKFKDELRIEVLDKRIYLYTPKGDVIELPYGSTVLDFAFTIHSEI
;
A
#
# COMPACT_ATOMS: atom_id res chain seq x y z
N MET A 1 -27.33 -6.30 -2.72
CA MET A 1 -26.95 -5.86 -4.08
C MET A 1 -25.96 -6.84 -4.68
N LEU A 2 -24.70 -6.87 -4.23
CA LEU A 2 -23.63 -7.72 -4.78
C LEU A 2 -24.00 -9.22 -4.90
N LYS A 3 -24.55 -9.82 -3.83
CA LYS A 3 -25.04 -11.23 -3.88
C LYS A 3 -26.11 -11.48 -4.95
N LYS A 4 -26.96 -10.50 -5.26
CA LYS A 4 -28.02 -10.65 -6.28
C LYS A 4 -27.46 -10.64 -7.70
N GLU A 5 -26.29 -10.03 -7.89
CA GLU A 5 -25.60 -9.91 -9.18
C GLU A 5 -24.50 -10.98 -9.33
N GLY A 6 -24.48 -12.00 -8.46
CA GLY A 6 -23.58 -13.16 -8.58
C GLY A 6 -22.23 -13.03 -7.86
N VAL A 7 -21.98 -11.97 -7.07
CA VAL A 7 -20.78 -11.89 -6.23
C VAL A 7 -21.01 -12.69 -4.95
N GLU A 8 -20.34 -13.82 -4.78
CA GLU A 8 -20.53 -14.70 -3.61
C GLU A 8 -19.52 -14.45 -2.48
N ASP A 9 -18.23 -14.28 -2.84
CA ASP A 9 -17.13 -14.14 -1.89
C ASP A 9 -16.64 -12.68 -1.79
N PHE A 10 -17.17 -11.98 -0.78
CA PHE A 10 -16.75 -10.64 -0.45
C PHE A 10 -17.02 -10.29 1.03
N MET A 11 -16.23 -9.35 1.53
CA MET A 11 -16.39 -8.73 2.83
C MET A 11 -16.54 -7.22 2.68
N VAL A 12 -17.50 -6.63 3.40
CA VAL A 12 -17.68 -5.17 3.47
C VAL A 12 -17.29 -4.67 4.85
N LYS A 13 -16.29 -3.79 4.92
CA LYS A 13 -15.86 -3.11 6.14
C LYS A 13 -16.24 -1.63 6.07
N GLY A 14 -16.82 -1.09 7.14
CA GLY A 14 -16.94 0.36 7.33
C GLY A 14 -15.59 0.95 7.73
N ARG A 15 -15.23 2.11 7.17
CA ARG A 15 -14.00 2.83 7.49
C ARG A 15 -14.33 4.26 7.87
N ILE A 16 -14.01 4.62 9.11
CA ILE A 16 -14.04 6.01 9.57
C ILE A 16 -12.66 6.61 9.28
N LYS A 17 -12.62 7.83 8.73
CA LYS A 17 -11.35 8.55 8.53
C LYS A 17 -10.71 8.87 9.88
N SER A 18 -9.38 8.77 9.95
CA SER A 18 -8.61 9.15 11.14
C SER A 18 -8.86 10.62 11.50
N PRO A 19 -9.03 10.96 12.80
CA PRO A 19 -9.23 12.33 13.25
C PRO A 19 -8.21 13.32 12.69
N TYR A 20 -6.94 12.92 12.59
CA TYR A 20 -5.88 13.75 12.01
C TYR A 20 -6.15 14.11 10.54
N ARG A 21 -6.63 13.15 9.73
CA ARG A 21 -6.97 13.40 8.31
C ARG A 21 -8.24 14.21 8.15
N VAL A 22 -9.16 14.13 9.12
CA VAL A 22 -10.36 14.97 9.15
C VAL A 22 -9.95 16.41 9.45
N TYR A 23 -9.13 16.62 10.48
CA TYR A 23 -8.56 17.91 10.83
C TYR A 23 -7.79 18.55 9.67
N GLU A 24 -6.89 17.79 9.04
CA GLU A 24 -6.13 18.28 7.88
C GLU A 24 -7.05 18.74 6.73
N LYS A 25 -8.19 18.08 6.51
CA LYS A 25 -9.15 18.50 5.48
C LYS A 25 -9.94 19.73 5.88
N LEU A 26 -10.35 19.81 7.14
CA LEU A 26 -11.03 20.98 7.70
C LEU A 26 -10.17 22.23 7.51
N GLU A 27 -8.89 22.13 7.88
CA GLU A 27 -7.95 23.25 7.78
C GLU A 27 -7.56 23.58 6.33
N LYS A 28 -7.13 22.58 5.54
CA LYS A 28 -6.50 22.82 4.23
C LYS A 28 -7.46 22.88 3.04
N LYS A 29 -8.62 22.24 3.15
CA LYS A 29 -9.55 22.08 2.02
C LYS A 29 -10.84 22.86 2.20
N TYR A 30 -11.43 22.81 3.39
CA TYR A 30 -12.74 23.44 3.66
C TYR A 30 -12.60 24.78 4.39
N HIS A 31 -11.45 25.06 5.00
CA HIS A 31 -11.18 26.27 5.78
C HIS A 31 -12.27 26.55 6.82
N THR A 32 -12.73 25.48 7.49
CA THR A 32 -13.84 25.52 8.44
C THR A 32 -13.51 24.66 9.66
N GLU A 33 -14.12 24.97 10.81
CA GLU A 33 -14.10 24.12 12.00
C GLU A 33 -15.33 23.20 12.05
N ASP A 34 -16.30 23.37 11.15
CA ASP A 34 -17.52 22.57 11.10
C ASP A 34 -17.26 21.19 10.47
N ILE A 35 -17.22 20.16 11.33
CA ILE A 35 -17.10 18.75 10.94
C ILE A 35 -18.25 18.32 10.00
N GLY A 36 -19.42 18.93 10.12
CA GLY A 36 -20.59 18.65 9.28
C GLY A 36 -20.34 18.91 7.79
N GLU A 37 -19.41 19.80 7.45
CA GLU A 37 -19.03 20.07 6.05
C GLU A 37 -18.07 18.99 5.49
N VAL A 38 -17.48 18.15 6.35
CA VAL A 38 -16.63 17.03 5.92
C VAL A 38 -17.52 15.85 5.55
N MET A 39 -18.13 15.97 4.39
CA MET A 39 -19.02 14.97 3.82
C MET A 39 -18.36 13.63 3.49
N ASP A 40 -17.05 13.47 3.70
CA ASP A 40 -16.29 12.27 3.36
C ASP A 40 -15.76 11.47 4.56
N LEU A 41 -16.33 11.69 5.76
CA LEU A 41 -15.95 11.00 7.00
C LEU A 41 -16.08 9.47 6.93
N LEU A 42 -17.09 9.00 6.19
CA LEU A 42 -17.43 7.60 6.04
C LEU A 42 -16.98 7.08 4.67
N ALA A 43 -16.27 5.96 4.69
CA ALA A 43 -15.91 5.20 3.51
C ALA A 43 -16.23 3.73 3.71
N PHE A 44 -16.50 3.02 2.63
CA PHE A 44 -16.62 1.55 2.66
C PHE A 44 -15.41 0.91 1.99
N ARG A 45 -15.02 -0.23 2.52
CA ARG A 45 -14.04 -1.11 1.89
C ARG A 45 -14.73 -2.41 1.53
N VAL A 46 -14.62 -2.81 0.27
CA VAL A 46 -15.04 -4.11 -0.23
C VAL A 46 -13.79 -4.92 -0.53
N VAL A 47 -13.66 -6.06 0.12
CA VAL A 47 -12.55 -7.00 -0.06
C VAL A 47 -13.12 -8.26 -0.71
N THR A 48 -12.52 -8.74 -1.79
CA THR A 48 -13.02 -9.89 -2.55
C THR A 48 -11.88 -10.82 -2.97
N LYS A 49 -12.20 -11.91 -3.67
CA LYS A 49 -11.26 -12.97 -4.00
C LYS A 49 -10.34 -12.60 -5.16
N SER A 50 -10.88 -12.04 -6.24
CA SER A 50 -10.13 -11.83 -7.49
C SER A 50 -10.15 -10.39 -7.98
N ILE A 51 -9.20 -10.06 -8.86
CA ILE A 51 -9.17 -8.77 -9.54
C ILE A 51 -10.39 -8.61 -10.45
N ALA A 52 -10.83 -9.68 -11.13
CA ALA A 52 -12.04 -9.66 -11.95
C ALA A 52 -13.28 -9.28 -11.11
N ASP A 53 -13.41 -9.83 -9.91
CA ASP A 53 -14.49 -9.47 -8.99
C ASP A 53 -14.40 -8.01 -8.55
N CYS A 54 -13.18 -7.44 -8.41
CA CYS A 54 -13.03 -6.02 -8.08
C CYS A 54 -13.66 -5.12 -9.14
N TYR A 55 -13.44 -5.41 -10.42
CA TYR A 55 -14.04 -4.65 -11.53
C TYR A 55 -15.54 -4.95 -11.70
N MET A 56 -15.97 -6.18 -11.46
CA MET A 56 -17.40 -6.54 -11.45
C MET A 56 -18.15 -5.75 -10.37
N ILE A 57 -17.61 -5.71 -9.15
CA ILE A 57 -18.15 -4.95 -8.02
C ILE A 57 -18.18 -3.45 -8.35
N LEU A 58 -17.15 -2.90 -8.99
CA LEU A 58 -17.13 -1.51 -9.46
C LEU A 58 -18.32 -1.24 -10.40
N GLY A 59 -18.51 -2.10 -11.41
CA GLY A 59 -19.61 -1.99 -12.37
C GLY A 59 -20.99 -2.08 -11.69
N ILE A 60 -21.16 -3.02 -10.75
CA ILE A 60 -22.39 -3.15 -9.99
C ILE A 60 -22.62 -1.88 -9.15
N ILE A 61 -21.61 -1.35 -8.46
CA ILE A 61 -21.75 -0.10 -7.70
C ILE A 61 -22.20 1.04 -8.60
N HIS A 62 -21.62 1.20 -9.79
CA HIS A 62 -21.98 2.26 -10.74
C HIS A 62 -23.34 2.05 -11.41
N LYS A 63 -23.85 0.80 -11.46
CA LYS A 63 -25.23 0.49 -11.88
C LYS A 63 -26.27 1.04 -10.90
N TYR A 64 -25.98 1.00 -9.60
CA TYR A 64 -26.93 1.39 -8.55
C TYR A 64 -26.72 2.83 -8.04
N TYR A 65 -25.50 3.37 -8.15
CA TYR A 65 -25.14 4.68 -7.60
C TYR A 65 -24.36 5.49 -8.63
N THR A 66 -24.64 6.79 -8.69
CA THR A 66 -24.02 7.69 -9.67
C THR A 66 -22.57 8.00 -9.27
N PRO A 67 -21.55 7.62 -10.09
CA PRO A 67 -20.17 7.95 -9.78
C PRO A 67 -19.89 9.45 -10.00
N LEU A 68 -19.08 10.03 -9.11
CA LEU A 68 -18.52 11.35 -9.32
C LEU A 68 -17.36 11.25 -10.34
N ILE A 69 -17.57 11.86 -11.51
CA ILE A 69 -16.58 11.91 -12.58
C ILE A 69 -15.28 12.55 -12.04
N LYS A 70 -14.12 12.02 -12.44
CA LYS A 70 -12.76 12.38 -11.93
C LYS A 70 -12.44 11.94 -10.50
N LYS A 71 -13.35 11.21 -9.83
CA LYS A 71 -13.10 10.60 -8.50
C LYS A 71 -12.96 9.08 -8.53
N ILE A 72 -12.72 8.53 -9.72
CA ILE A 72 -12.37 7.12 -9.91
C ILE A 72 -10.85 7.04 -10.04
N LYS A 73 -10.21 6.20 -9.23
CA LYS A 73 -8.77 5.95 -9.28
C LYS A 73 -8.53 4.45 -9.27
N ASP A 74 -7.84 3.97 -10.28
CA ASP A 74 -7.49 2.57 -10.42
C ASP A 74 -6.03 2.34 -10.00
N TYR A 75 -5.82 2.02 -8.73
CA TYR A 75 -4.49 1.63 -8.25
C TYR A 75 -4.21 0.14 -8.42
N ILE A 76 -5.13 -0.65 -8.99
CA ILE A 76 -4.81 -2.02 -9.39
C ILE A 76 -3.99 -1.95 -10.68
N ALA A 77 -4.46 -1.18 -11.66
CA ALA A 77 -3.77 -0.96 -12.93
C ALA A 77 -2.50 -0.10 -12.79
N VAL A 78 -2.53 0.92 -11.92
CA VAL A 78 -1.38 1.79 -11.64
C VAL A 78 -1.09 1.81 -10.14
N PRO A 79 -0.37 0.80 -9.62
CA PRO A 79 -0.02 0.71 -8.19
C PRO A 79 0.77 1.93 -7.72
N LYS A 80 0.64 2.24 -6.43
CA LYS A 80 1.52 3.25 -5.81
C LYS A 80 2.91 2.70 -5.59
N SER A 81 3.89 3.58 -5.43
CA SER A 81 5.30 3.23 -5.15
C SER A 81 5.48 2.35 -3.91
N ASN A 82 4.56 2.39 -2.95
CA ASN A 82 4.58 1.56 -1.75
C ASN A 82 3.87 0.20 -1.93
N GLY A 83 3.56 -0.22 -3.16
CA GLY A 83 2.85 -1.46 -3.46
C GLY A 83 1.35 -1.42 -3.21
N TYR A 84 0.78 -0.27 -2.82
CA TYR A 84 -0.65 -0.16 -2.54
C TYR A 84 -1.49 -0.32 -3.80
N GLN A 85 -2.43 -1.27 -3.77
CA GLN A 85 -3.39 -1.56 -4.83
C GLN A 85 -4.83 -1.56 -4.30
N SER A 86 -5.73 -0.88 -5.02
CA SER A 86 -7.17 -0.83 -4.78
C SER A 86 -7.85 0.04 -5.86
N ILE A 87 -9.10 -0.23 -6.19
CA ILE A 87 -9.95 0.69 -6.94
C ILE A 87 -10.64 1.62 -5.95
N HIS A 88 -10.53 2.93 -6.16
CA HIS A 88 -11.24 3.94 -5.37
C HIS A 88 -12.30 4.59 -6.25
N THR A 89 -13.54 4.64 -5.78
CA THR A 89 -14.62 5.37 -6.44
C THR A 89 -15.39 6.19 -5.42
N THR A 90 -15.86 7.38 -5.80
CA THR A 90 -16.81 8.15 -4.99
C THR A 90 -18.15 8.18 -5.68
N VAL A 91 -19.22 7.86 -4.96
CA VAL A 91 -20.58 7.77 -5.52
C VAL A 91 -21.60 8.61 -4.75
N LEU A 92 -22.65 9.03 -5.44
CA LEU A 92 -23.84 9.71 -4.92
C LEU A 92 -25.04 8.74 -4.92
N GLY A 93 -26.05 9.03 -4.09
CA GLY A 93 -27.33 8.31 -4.10
C GLY A 93 -27.42 7.16 -3.10
N MET A 94 -26.32 6.77 -2.45
CA MET A 94 -26.36 5.84 -1.31
C MET A 94 -26.77 6.53 0.00
N PHE A 95 -26.38 7.80 0.14
CA PHE A 95 -26.72 8.69 1.25
C PHE A 95 -26.92 10.11 0.72
N SER A 96 -27.32 11.05 1.58
CA SER A 96 -27.43 12.48 1.26
C SER A 96 -26.09 13.16 0.96
N PHE A 97 -24.98 12.43 1.10
CA PHE A 97 -23.62 12.91 0.89
C PHE A 97 -22.78 11.91 0.08
N PRO A 98 -21.71 12.37 -0.61
CA PRO A 98 -20.82 11.50 -1.37
C PRO A 98 -20.12 10.47 -0.49
N ILE A 99 -20.07 9.21 -0.94
CA ILE A 99 -19.37 8.14 -0.25
C ILE A 99 -18.21 7.61 -1.08
N GLU A 100 -17.06 7.48 -0.43
CA GLU A 100 -15.90 6.81 -0.98
C GLU A 100 -16.00 5.28 -0.75
N ILE A 101 -15.80 4.50 -1.81
CA ILE A 101 -15.74 3.05 -1.77
C ILE A 101 -14.39 2.60 -2.31
N GLN A 102 -13.72 1.72 -1.56
CA GLN A 102 -12.44 1.12 -1.88
C GLN A 102 -12.65 -0.37 -2.14
N ILE A 103 -12.27 -0.85 -3.32
CA ILE A 103 -12.44 -2.24 -3.73
C ILE A 103 -11.06 -2.85 -3.92
N ARG A 104 -10.80 -4.03 -3.39
CA ARG A 104 -9.50 -4.71 -3.52
C ARG A 104 -9.63 -6.21 -3.23
N THR A 105 -8.59 -6.98 -3.53
CA THR A 105 -8.54 -8.40 -3.15
C THR A 105 -8.12 -8.60 -1.69
N TYR A 106 -8.28 -9.81 -1.15
CA TYR A 106 -7.78 -10.16 0.19
C TYR A 106 -6.27 -9.94 0.32
N GLU A 107 -5.49 -10.37 -0.67
CA GLU A 107 -4.04 -10.15 -0.75
C GLU A 107 -3.69 -8.64 -0.74
N MET A 108 -4.40 -7.84 -1.54
CA MET A 108 -4.22 -6.39 -1.55
C MET A 108 -4.63 -5.72 -0.22
N ASP A 109 -5.58 -6.29 0.52
CA ASP A 109 -5.94 -5.81 1.87
C ASP A 109 -4.81 -6.06 2.86
N GLU A 110 -4.19 -7.25 2.80
CA GLU A 110 -3.05 -7.62 3.63
C GLU A 110 -1.83 -6.74 3.37
N ILE A 111 -1.43 -6.57 2.11
CA ILE A 111 -0.33 -5.68 1.72
C ILE A 111 -0.59 -4.24 2.17
N ALA A 112 -1.85 -3.78 2.09
CA ALA A 112 -2.20 -2.43 2.50
C ALA A 112 -2.23 -2.23 4.02
N GLU A 113 -2.44 -3.28 4.82
CA GLU A 113 -2.48 -3.22 6.28
C GLU A 113 -1.09 -3.44 6.90
N TYR A 114 -0.31 -4.39 6.38
CA TYR A 114 0.95 -4.81 6.97
C TYR A 114 2.20 -4.44 6.15
N GLY A 115 2.01 -3.91 4.94
CA GLY A 115 3.09 -3.58 4.02
C GLY A 115 3.68 -4.81 3.31
N VAL A 116 4.50 -4.55 2.29
CA VAL A 116 5.08 -5.62 1.45
C VAL A 116 5.98 -6.57 2.28
N ALA A 117 6.66 -6.04 3.31
CA ALA A 117 7.55 -6.79 4.20
C ALA A 117 6.84 -7.92 4.98
N ALA A 118 5.59 -7.70 5.39
CA ALA A 118 4.81 -8.72 6.11
C ALA A 118 4.28 -9.82 5.17
N HIS A 119 3.93 -9.45 3.94
CA HIS A 119 3.51 -10.39 2.90
C HIS A 119 4.64 -11.38 2.56
N PHE A 120 5.89 -10.91 2.45
CA PHE A 120 7.06 -11.78 2.23
C PHE A 120 7.27 -12.83 3.33
N ALA A 121 6.90 -12.55 4.59
CA ALA A 121 6.99 -13.52 5.68
C ALA A 121 5.93 -14.64 5.58
N TYR A 122 4.80 -14.38 4.90
CA TYR A 122 3.74 -15.36 4.65
C TYR A 122 3.97 -16.18 3.38
N SER A 123 4.56 -15.56 2.35
CA SER A 123 4.88 -16.23 1.06
C SER A 123 5.99 -17.29 1.17
N GLU A 124 6.79 -17.31 2.25
CA GLU A 124 7.80 -18.35 2.50
C GLU A 124 7.20 -19.77 2.60
N ASN A 125 5.87 -19.91 2.82
CA ASN A 125 5.21 -21.22 2.91
C ASN A 125 4.56 -21.72 1.61
N ASN A 126 4.50 -20.94 0.53
CA ASN A 126 3.95 -21.42 -0.74
C ASN A 126 4.62 -20.74 -1.95
N GLN A 127 5.56 -21.49 -2.53
CA GLN A 127 6.09 -21.38 -3.90
C GLN A 127 6.90 -20.13 -4.27
N SER A 128 8.22 -20.37 -4.33
CA SER A 128 9.16 -19.97 -5.38
C SER A 128 8.71 -18.86 -6.34
N THR A 129 8.89 -17.61 -5.92
CA THR A 129 9.17 -16.53 -6.87
C THR A 129 10.61 -16.13 -6.63
N SER A 130 11.44 -16.17 -7.66
CA SER A 130 12.88 -15.92 -7.61
C SER A 130 13.16 -14.50 -7.14
N VAL A 131 13.30 -14.33 -5.83
CA VAL A 131 13.83 -13.13 -5.19
C VAL A 131 15.35 -13.27 -5.18
N SER A 132 16.08 -12.24 -5.62
CA SER A 132 17.54 -12.28 -5.63
C SER A 132 18.07 -12.59 -4.22
N GLU A 133 19.07 -13.46 -4.13
CA GLU A 133 19.67 -13.89 -2.86
C GLU A 133 20.07 -12.73 -1.95
N THR A 134 20.38 -11.57 -2.54
CA THR A 134 20.69 -10.30 -1.86
C THR A 134 19.53 -9.68 -1.08
N GLN A 135 18.28 -9.79 -1.54
CA GLN A 135 17.11 -9.33 -0.78
C GLN A 135 16.79 -10.24 0.41
N SER A 136 17.31 -11.47 0.42
CA SER A 136 17.12 -12.40 1.55
C SER A 136 18.05 -12.09 2.73
N GLU A 137 19.21 -11.48 2.51
CA GLU A 137 20.21 -11.26 3.57
C GLU A 137 19.81 -10.17 4.55
N TRP A 138 19.32 -9.02 4.08
CA TRP A 138 18.88 -7.93 4.97
C TRP A 138 17.65 -8.32 5.80
N ILE A 139 16.77 -9.14 5.23
CA ILE A 139 15.58 -9.67 5.93
C ILE A 139 15.99 -10.71 6.98
N LYS A 140 16.94 -11.60 6.67
CA LYS A 140 17.50 -12.54 7.64
C LYS A 140 18.17 -11.79 8.81
N LYS A 141 18.93 -10.74 8.52
CA LYS A 141 19.60 -9.92 9.52
C LYS A 141 18.61 -9.15 10.40
N LEU A 142 17.53 -8.63 9.84
CA LEU A 142 16.44 -8.02 10.61
C LEU A 142 15.69 -9.04 11.48
N LYS A 143 15.41 -10.24 10.97
CA LYS A 143 14.82 -11.33 11.77
C LYS A 143 15.75 -11.70 12.93
N GLU A 144 17.06 -11.72 12.71
CA GLU A 144 18.08 -11.99 13.73
C GLU A 144 18.09 -10.90 14.81
N ILE A 145 18.16 -9.62 14.44
CA ILE A 145 18.05 -8.47 15.38
C ILE A 145 16.76 -8.56 16.19
N VAL A 146 15.61 -8.76 15.55
CA VAL A 146 14.32 -8.87 16.23
C VAL A 146 14.26 -10.08 17.16
N SER A 147 14.91 -11.20 16.81
CA SER A 147 14.99 -12.39 17.66
C SER A 147 15.92 -12.20 18.87
N THR A 148 17.04 -11.53 18.69
CA THR A 148 18.02 -11.22 19.76
C THR A 148 17.44 -10.29 20.81
N TYR A 149 16.59 -9.35 20.40
CA TYR A 149 15.98 -8.35 21.30
C TYR A 149 14.57 -8.70 21.78
N LYS A 150 14.07 -9.92 21.52
CA LYS A 150 12.76 -10.38 22.00
C LYS A 150 12.71 -10.63 23.52
N GLU A 151 13.87 -10.75 24.18
CA GLU A 151 13.97 -11.10 25.60
C GLU A 151 14.67 -10.05 26.48
N SER A 152 15.17 -8.95 25.91
CA SER A 152 15.88 -7.90 26.66
C SER A 152 15.02 -6.65 26.83
N ASP A 153 14.89 -6.17 28.06
CA ASP A 153 14.11 -4.99 28.46
C ASP A 153 14.73 -3.64 28.01
N ASP A 154 15.81 -3.68 27.23
CA ASP A 154 16.69 -2.53 26.94
C ASP A 154 16.31 -1.86 25.60
N LYS A 155 15.13 -1.22 25.58
CA LYS A 155 14.52 -0.57 24.39
C LYS A 155 15.34 0.60 23.82
N GLU A 156 16.28 1.16 24.58
CA GLU A 156 17.12 2.28 24.12
C GLU A 156 18.24 1.82 23.19
N LYS A 157 18.95 0.73 23.50
CA LYS A 157 19.98 0.16 22.61
C LYS A 157 19.41 -0.32 21.28
N PHE A 158 18.21 -0.91 21.32
CA PHE A 158 17.48 -1.31 20.11
C PHE A 158 17.26 -0.14 19.14
N LYS A 159 16.93 1.06 19.65
CA LYS A 159 16.69 2.24 18.81
C LYS A 159 17.98 2.80 18.21
N ASP A 160 19.09 2.74 18.94
CA ASP A 160 20.36 3.29 18.49
C ASP A 160 21.02 2.39 17.43
N GLU A 161 20.98 1.06 17.56
CA GLU A 161 21.48 0.14 16.52
C GLU A 161 20.61 0.17 15.25
N LEU A 162 19.28 0.21 15.38
CA LEU A 162 18.38 0.38 14.23
C LEU A 162 18.62 1.70 13.51
N ARG A 163 18.91 2.79 14.25
CA ARG A 163 19.21 4.07 13.63
C ARG A 163 20.50 4.02 12.83
N ILE A 164 21.54 3.35 13.33
CA ILE A 164 22.83 3.27 12.65
C ILE A 164 22.72 2.46 11.34
N GLU A 165 21.99 1.34 11.34
CA GLU A 165 21.87 0.50 10.13
C GLU A 165 20.78 0.95 9.13
N VAL A 166 19.65 1.53 9.59
CA VAL A 166 18.59 2.05 8.69
C VAL A 166 19.00 3.36 8.00
N LEU A 167 19.99 4.08 8.56
CA LEU A 167 20.52 5.31 7.98
C LEU A 167 21.66 5.12 6.99
N ASP A 168 22.01 3.88 6.64
CA ASP A 168 22.83 3.62 5.47
C ASP A 168 22.00 3.97 4.24
N LYS A 169 21.94 5.27 3.93
CA LYS A 169 21.13 5.81 2.85
C LYS A 169 21.61 5.12 1.58
N ARG A 170 20.70 4.50 0.84
CA ARG A 170 20.99 3.91 -0.47
C ARG A 170 20.16 4.63 -1.52
N ILE A 171 20.71 4.73 -2.72
CA ILE A 171 20.05 5.29 -3.89
C ILE A 171 19.75 4.16 -4.87
N TYR A 172 18.56 4.21 -5.47
CA TYR A 172 18.09 3.22 -6.43
C TYR A 172 18.03 3.86 -7.82
N LEU A 173 18.68 3.23 -8.79
CA LEU A 173 18.82 3.72 -10.16
C LEU A 173 18.06 2.77 -11.09
N TYR A 174 17.17 3.34 -11.90
CA TYR A 174 16.44 2.60 -12.92
C TYR A 174 17.20 2.64 -14.24
N THR A 175 17.49 1.48 -14.81
CA THR A 175 18.05 1.40 -16.15
C THR A 175 16.94 1.50 -17.21
N PRO A 176 17.25 1.93 -18.44
CA PRO A 176 16.29 1.93 -19.55
C PRO A 176 15.71 0.55 -19.89
N LYS A 177 16.37 -0.54 -19.46
CA LYS A 177 15.92 -1.93 -19.63
C LYS A 177 14.95 -2.39 -18.53
N GLY A 178 14.73 -1.56 -17.51
CA GLY A 178 13.84 -1.86 -16.39
C GLY A 178 14.53 -2.45 -15.16
N ASP A 179 15.85 -2.67 -15.22
CA ASP A 179 16.62 -3.17 -14.07
C ASP A 179 16.78 -2.10 -12.99
N VAL A 180 16.80 -2.51 -11.73
CA VAL A 180 17.03 -1.64 -10.57
C VAL A 180 18.41 -1.92 -10.00
N ILE A 181 19.23 -0.88 -9.91
CA ILE A 181 20.60 -0.95 -9.39
C ILE A 181 20.67 -0.15 -8.10
N GLU A 182 21.24 -0.77 -7.06
CA GLU A 182 21.38 -0.20 -5.74
C GLU A 182 22.81 0.30 -5.52
N LEU A 183 22.97 1.55 -5.12
CA LEU A 183 24.26 2.14 -4.78
C LEU A 183 24.19 2.87 -3.43
N PRO A 184 25.33 2.98 -2.72
CA PRO A 184 25.42 3.85 -1.54
C PRO A 184 25.01 5.30 -1.84
N TYR A 185 24.39 5.96 -0.87
CA TYR A 185 24.09 7.38 -0.98
C TYR A 185 25.38 8.20 -1.05
N GLY A 186 25.51 9.00 -2.12
CA GLY A 186 26.74 9.70 -2.47
C GLY A 186 27.49 9.08 -3.65
N SER A 187 27.04 7.92 -4.15
CA SER A 187 27.57 7.34 -5.37
C SER A 187 27.35 8.24 -6.60
N THR A 188 28.32 8.20 -7.49
CA THR A 188 28.41 9.00 -8.71
C THR A 188 27.94 8.21 -9.92
N VAL A 189 27.79 8.92 -11.05
CA VAL A 189 27.48 8.29 -12.34
C VAL A 189 28.58 7.28 -12.76
N LEU A 190 29.82 7.48 -12.29
CA LEU A 190 30.92 6.55 -12.55
C LEU A 190 30.71 5.20 -11.84
N ASP A 191 30.29 5.24 -10.57
CA ASP A 191 30.01 4.04 -9.77
C ASP A 191 28.89 3.20 -10.41
N PHE A 192 27.88 3.87 -10.97
CA PHE A 192 26.83 3.23 -11.75
C PHE A 192 27.34 2.57 -13.03
N ALA A 193 28.22 3.26 -13.78
CA ALA A 193 28.81 2.72 -15.01
C ALA A 193 29.63 1.44 -14.75
N PHE A 194 30.46 1.44 -13.70
CA PHE A 194 31.23 0.26 -13.26
C PHE A 194 30.34 -0.88 -12.77
N THR A 195 29.19 -0.56 -12.17
CA THR A 195 28.24 -1.57 -11.69
C THR A 195 27.53 -2.29 -12.86
N ILE A 196 27.32 -1.62 -14.00
CA ILE A 196 26.66 -2.21 -15.17
C ILE A 196 27.65 -2.90 -16.10
N HIS A 197 28.84 -2.36 -16.26
CA HIS A 197 29.85 -2.86 -17.19
C HIS A 197 31.12 -3.21 -16.43
N SER A 198 31.18 -4.42 -15.88
CA SER A 198 32.39 -4.95 -15.24
C SER A 198 33.48 -5.42 -16.22
N GLU A 199 33.48 -4.91 -17.47
CA GLU A 199 34.51 -5.20 -18.50
C GLU A 199 35.13 -3.91 -19.07
N ILE A 200 35.76 -3.12 -18.19
CA ILE A 200 36.85 -2.19 -18.57
C ILE A 200 38.00 -2.38 -17.60
#